data_AF-S9UN10-F1
#
_entry.id   AF-S9UN10-F1
#
_cell.length_a   1.000
_cell.length_b   1.000
_cell.length_c   1.000
_cell.angle_alpha   90.00
_cell.angle_beta   90.00
_cell.angle_gamma   90.00
#
_symmetry.space_group_name_H-M   'P 1'
#
loop_
_entity.id
_entity.type
_entity.pdbx_description
1 polymer ?
#
loop_
_entity_poly.entity_id
_entity_poly.type
_entity_poly.pdbx_seq_one_letter_code
_entity_poly.pdbx_strand_id
1 'polypeptide(L)'
;MDKVGKEGVITVEDGKSLENELDVVEGMQFDRGYLSPYFINNADKQVAALENPYVLIYDKKISNIRDLLPILEHVAKSSRPLLIIAEDVEGEALATLVVNNIRGILKTTAVKAPGFGDRRKAMLEDIAILTGGVVISEETGMTLEKASLDDLGQAKRIEIGKENTIIIDGAGDSKSIENRVKQIRVQIEESTSDYDREKLQERVAKLAGGVAVIRVGAATEVEMKEKKARVDDALHATRAAVEEGVVAGGGVALLRAKQAIANLKGDTPDQNAGIKLILRAVEEPLRTIVNNAGEEASVVVNMY
;
A
#
# COMPACT_ATOMS: atom_id res chain seq x y z
N MET A 1 -11.85 3.10 10.17
CA MET A 1 -12.60 3.41 8.93
C MET A 1 -13.39 4.70 9.09
N ASP A 2 -14.19 4.88 10.14
CA ASP A 2 -15.00 6.10 10.34
C ASP A 2 -14.21 7.42 10.23
N LYS A 3 -12.95 7.44 10.69
CA LYS A 3 -12.09 8.64 10.62
C LYS A 3 -11.46 8.89 9.24
N VAL A 4 -11.16 7.85 8.46
CA VAL A 4 -10.37 7.94 7.22
C VAL A 4 -11.17 7.58 5.96
N GLY A 5 -12.43 7.16 6.12
CA GLY A 5 -13.28 6.68 5.04
C GLY A 5 -12.96 5.25 4.58
N LYS A 6 -13.63 4.81 3.52
CA LYS A 6 -13.44 3.48 2.91
C LYS A 6 -12.09 3.37 2.19
N GLU A 7 -11.72 4.41 1.45
CA GLU A 7 -10.46 4.52 0.72
C GLU A 7 -9.28 4.94 1.61
N GLY A 8 -9.54 5.16 2.90
CA GLY A 8 -8.55 5.58 3.86
C GLY A 8 -7.51 4.50 4.12
N VAL A 9 -6.25 4.90 4.16
CA VAL A 9 -5.16 3.98 4.47
C VAL A 9 -5.08 3.81 5.98
N ILE A 10 -4.84 2.59 6.42
CA ILE A 10 -4.67 2.22 7.83
C ILE A 10 -3.37 1.43 7.89
N THR A 11 -2.45 1.85 8.75
CA THR A 11 -1.16 1.21 9.00
C THR A 11 -1.03 0.86 10.48
N VAL A 12 -0.24 -0.18 10.77
CA VAL A 12 -0.04 -0.66 12.14
C VAL A 12 1.44 -0.59 12.51
N GLU A 13 1.73 0.17 13.56
CA GLU A 13 3.07 0.46 14.07
C GLU A 13 3.27 -0.06 15.50
N ASP A 14 4.55 -0.17 15.87
CA ASP A 14 4.94 -0.53 17.23
C ASP A 14 4.73 0.69 18.15
N GLY A 15 3.91 0.52 19.18
CA GLY A 15 3.67 1.55 20.19
C GLY A 15 4.81 1.63 21.20
N LYS A 16 5.05 2.83 21.73
CA LYS A 16 6.00 3.04 22.84
C LYS A 16 5.32 3.01 24.22
N SER A 17 3.99 3.09 24.24
CA SER A 17 3.16 3.07 25.44
C SER A 17 2.63 1.65 25.72
N LEU A 18 2.01 1.48 26.89
CA LEU A 18 1.31 0.24 27.24
C LEU A 18 -0.06 0.13 26.55
N GLU A 19 -0.63 1.27 26.15
CA GLU A 19 -1.95 1.37 25.56
C GLU A 19 -1.89 1.43 24.03
N ASN A 20 -3.00 1.10 23.38
CA ASN A 20 -3.11 1.29 21.94
C ASN A 20 -3.49 2.73 21.63
N GLU A 21 -2.83 3.34 20.65
CA GLU A 21 -3.10 4.71 20.21
C GLU A 21 -3.56 4.70 18.74
N LEU A 22 -4.46 5.63 18.40
CA LEU A 22 -4.93 5.86 17.03
C LEU A 22 -4.68 7.32 16.64
N ASP A 23 -3.70 7.52 15.77
CA ASP A 23 -3.40 8.80 15.15
C ASP A 23 -3.99 8.84 13.73
N VAL A 24 -4.43 10.02 13.28
CA VAL A 24 -4.76 10.26 11.87
C VAL A 24 -3.84 11.35 11.39
N VAL A 25 -3.03 11.03 10.38
CA VAL A 25 -2.03 11.92 9.81
C VAL A 25 -2.30 12.12 8.32
N GLU A 26 -1.75 13.19 7.76
CA GLU A 26 -1.80 13.43 6.32
C GLU A 26 -0.93 12.39 5.61
N GLY A 27 -1.44 11.78 4.54
CA GLY A 27 -0.70 10.76 3.83
C GLY A 27 -1.53 10.16 2.70
N MET A 28 -0.91 9.30 1.90
CA MET A 28 -1.57 8.67 0.75
C MET A 28 -0.99 7.29 0.46
N GLN A 29 -1.78 6.46 -0.23
CA GLN A 29 -1.32 5.22 -0.85
C GLN A 29 -1.52 5.26 -2.36
N PHE A 30 -0.57 4.68 -3.10
CA PHE A 30 -0.73 4.43 -4.53
C PHE A 30 -0.18 3.06 -4.94
N ASP A 31 -0.72 2.53 -6.04
CA ASP A 31 -0.60 1.12 -6.44
C ASP A 31 0.65 0.89 -7.33
N ARG A 32 1.80 1.27 -6.77
CA ARG A 32 3.14 0.99 -7.31
C ARG A 32 4.06 0.56 -6.18
N GLY A 33 4.66 -0.61 -6.30
CA GLY A 33 5.66 -1.11 -5.37
C GLY A 33 7.10 -0.83 -5.79
N TYR A 34 8.04 -1.41 -5.05
CA TYR A 34 9.47 -1.31 -5.33
C TYR A 34 9.81 -1.91 -6.70
N LEU A 35 10.73 -1.26 -7.43
CA LEU A 35 11.24 -1.77 -8.71
C LEU A 35 12.14 -3.00 -8.56
N SER A 36 12.71 -3.20 -7.37
CA SER A 36 13.59 -4.33 -7.09
C SER A 36 13.39 -4.83 -5.66
N PRO A 37 13.25 -6.16 -5.44
CA PRO A 37 13.14 -6.73 -4.10
C PRO A 37 14.41 -6.53 -3.26
N TYR A 38 15.54 -6.19 -3.89
CA TYR A 38 16.78 -5.85 -3.19
C TYR A 38 16.72 -4.52 -2.43
N PHE A 39 15.63 -3.76 -2.53
CA PHE A 39 15.36 -2.62 -1.66
C PHE A 39 14.74 -3.00 -0.31
N ILE A 40 14.24 -4.23 -0.15
CA ILE A 40 13.61 -4.70 1.09
C ILE A 40 14.61 -4.61 2.25
N ASN A 41 14.21 -3.92 3.32
CA ASN A 41 14.98 -3.79 4.55
C ASN A 41 14.22 -4.35 5.77
N ASN A 42 12.95 -4.73 5.60
CA ASN A 42 12.17 -5.51 6.55
C ASN A 42 11.75 -6.82 5.88
N ALA A 43 12.52 -7.88 6.12
CA ALA A 43 12.31 -9.18 5.49
C ALA A 43 11.03 -9.86 5.95
N ASP A 44 10.62 -9.68 7.21
CA ASP A 44 9.40 -10.31 7.76
C ASP A 44 8.14 -9.80 7.06
N LYS A 45 8.10 -8.49 6.79
CA LYS A 45 6.99 -7.83 6.08
C LYS A 45 7.16 -7.79 4.56
N GLN A 46 8.33 -8.14 4.04
CA GLN A 46 8.69 -7.97 2.62
C GLN A 46 8.50 -6.51 2.13
N VAL A 47 8.89 -5.53 2.94
CA VAL A 47 8.77 -4.10 2.62
C VAL A 47 10.10 -3.37 2.73
N ALA A 48 10.23 -2.28 1.96
CA ALA A 48 11.22 -1.25 2.20
C ALA A 48 10.57 -0.14 3.06
N ALA A 49 10.96 -0.06 4.33
CA ALA A 49 10.52 0.97 5.26
C ALA A 49 11.57 2.08 5.36
N LEU A 50 11.19 3.31 5.00
CA LEU A 50 12.06 4.48 5.01
C LEU A 50 11.60 5.44 6.11
N GLU A 51 12.50 5.75 7.04
CA GLU A 51 12.26 6.70 8.15
C GLU A 51 12.84 8.08 7.80
N ASN A 52 12.03 9.12 7.96
CA ASN A 52 12.31 10.50 7.57
C ASN A 52 12.92 10.66 6.15
N PRO A 53 12.39 10.01 5.10
CA PRO A 53 12.99 10.07 3.78
C PRO A 53 12.84 11.44 3.11
N TYR A 54 13.75 11.72 2.19
CA TYR A 54 13.49 12.62 1.07
C TYR A 54 12.69 11.91 -0.04
N VAL A 55 11.93 12.67 -0.81
CA VAL A 55 11.11 12.17 -1.93
C VAL A 55 11.47 12.95 -3.19
N LEU A 56 12.14 12.28 -4.11
CA LEU A 56 12.42 12.78 -5.45
C LEU A 56 11.26 12.41 -6.39
N ILE A 57 10.72 13.42 -7.07
CA ILE A 57 9.57 13.27 -7.96
C ILE A 57 9.97 13.75 -9.35
N TYR A 58 10.01 12.84 -10.32
CA TYR A 58 10.47 13.09 -11.68
C TYR A 58 9.45 12.56 -12.70
N ASP A 59 9.15 13.32 -13.75
CA ASP A 59 8.08 12.97 -14.69
C ASP A 59 8.53 12.12 -15.90
N LYS A 60 9.84 11.93 -16.07
CA LYS A 60 10.48 11.11 -17.11
C LYS A 60 11.17 9.87 -16.54
N LYS A 61 11.76 9.08 -17.45
CA LYS A 61 12.55 7.90 -17.12
C LYS A 61 13.96 8.28 -16.64
N ILE A 62 14.51 7.47 -15.74
CA ILE A 62 15.89 7.59 -15.27
C ILE A 62 16.64 6.32 -15.67
N SER A 63 17.50 6.44 -16.69
CA SER A 63 18.32 5.32 -17.17
C SER A 63 19.80 5.49 -16.83
N ASN A 64 20.26 6.75 -16.68
CA ASN A 64 21.65 7.11 -16.42
C ASN A 64 21.82 7.58 -14.97
N ILE A 65 22.81 7.03 -14.27
CA ILE A 65 23.08 7.40 -12.88
C ILE A 65 23.68 8.81 -12.76
N ARG A 66 24.33 9.33 -13.81
CA ARG A 66 24.99 10.65 -13.79
C ARG A 66 24.01 11.77 -13.49
N ASP A 67 22.81 11.66 -14.02
CA ASP A 67 21.74 12.65 -13.85
C ASP A 67 21.28 12.74 -12.38
N LEU A 68 21.46 11.66 -11.62
CA LEU A 68 21.13 11.56 -10.20
C LEU A 68 22.29 11.93 -9.26
N LEU A 69 23.54 11.92 -9.73
CA LEU A 69 24.72 12.11 -8.87
C LEU A 69 24.62 13.35 -7.97
N PRO A 70 24.21 14.53 -8.46
CA PRO A 70 24.11 15.73 -7.62
C PRO A 70 23.19 15.50 -6.41
N ILE A 71 21.97 14.98 -6.65
CA ILE A 71 21.00 14.70 -5.60
C ILE A 71 21.53 13.63 -4.65
N LEU A 72 22.11 12.54 -5.18
CA LEU A 72 22.61 11.44 -4.37
C LEU A 72 23.74 11.88 -3.44
N GLU A 73 24.63 12.78 -3.89
CA GLU A 73 25.67 13.36 -3.05
C GLU A 73 25.10 14.22 -1.92
N HIS A 74 24.09 15.03 -2.21
CA HIS A 74 23.42 15.85 -1.20
C HIS A 74 22.68 14.99 -0.16
N VAL A 75 21.94 13.98 -0.61
CA VAL A 75 21.23 13.04 0.25
C VAL A 75 22.21 12.22 1.09
N ALA A 76 23.30 11.71 0.51
CA ALA A 76 24.31 10.95 1.25
C ALA A 76 24.92 11.77 2.40
N LYS A 77 25.18 13.07 2.20
CA LYS A 77 25.65 13.98 3.26
C LYS A 77 24.64 14.13 4.39
N SER A 78 23.35 14.11 4.09
CA SER A 78 22.28 14.21 5.09
C SER A 78 22.08 12.91 5.88
N SER A 79 22.64 11.78 5.42
CA SER A 79 22.42 10.44 5.99
C SER A 79 20.94 10.02 6.10
N ARG A 80 20.06 10.65 5.33
CA ARG A 80 18.63 10.32 5.25
C ARG A 80 18.33 9.39 4.07
N PRO A 81 17.31 8.53 4.16
CA PRO A 81 16.88 7.73 3.03
C PRO A 81 16.27 8.58 1.91
N LEU A 82 16.23 8.04 0.69
CA LEU A 82 15.62 8.69 -0.47
C LEU A 82 14.67 7.73 -1.20
N LEU A 83 13.41 8.15 -1.35
CA LEU A 83 12.46 7.58 -2.29
C LEU A 83 12.60 8.28 -3.64
N ILE A 84 12.69 7.51 -4.72
CA ILE A 84 12.66 8.01 -6.09
C ILE A 84 11.36 7.55 -6.75
N ILE A 85 10.55 8.51 -7.17
CA ILE A 85 9.32 8.29 -7.95
C ILE A 85 9.55 8.87 -9.34
N ALA A 86 9.60 8.00 -10.35
CA ALA A 86 9.85 8.40 -11.74
C ALA A 86 8.90 7.67 -12.71
N GLU A 87 8.79 8.09 -13.97
CA GLU A 87 8.07 7.28 -14.98
C GLU A 87 8.58 5.83 -14.97
N ASP A 88 9.90 5.68 -14.95
CA ASP A 88 10.61 4.42 -14.76
C ASP A 88 12.03 4.69 -14.24
N VAL A 89 12.61 3.72 -13.54
CA VAL A 89 14.04 3.71 -13.21
C VAL A 89 14.61 2.40 -13.72
N GLU A 90 15.49 2.47 -14.71
CA GLU A 90 15.93 1.30 -15.46
C GLU A 90 17.44 1.32 -15.74
N GLY A 91 17.95 0.22 -16.31
CA GLY A 91 19.33 0.11 -16.77
C GLY A 91 20.39 0.32 -15.68
N GLU A 92 21.39 1.15 -15.99
CA GLU A 92 22.53 1.42 -15.12
C GLU A 92 22.12 2.12 -13.82
N ALA A 93 21.16 3.05 -13.90
CA ALA A 93 20.67 3.77 -12.74
C ALA A 93 20.09 2.81 -11.68
N LEU A 94 19.18 1.91 -12.09
CA LEU A 94 18.57 0.95 -11.17
C LEU A 94 19.62 0.00 -10.56
N ALA A 95 20.51 -0.54 -11.39
CA ALA A 95 21.56 -1.45 -10.93
C ALA A 95 22.47 -0.78 -9.87
N THR A 96 22.83 0.48 -10.11
CA THR A 96 23.69 1.25 -9.21
C THR A 96 23.00 1.56 -7.88
N LEU A 97 21.73 1.96 -7.92
CA LEU A 97 20.92 2.21 -6.71
C LEU A 97 20.80 0.94 -5.87
N VAL A 98 20.52 -0.21 -6.50
CA VAL A 98 20.41 -1.50 -5.82
C VAL A 98 21.73 -1.89 -5.14
N VAL A 99 22.85 -1.82 -5.86
CA VAL A 99 24.16 -2.19 -5.29
C VAL A 99 24.55 -1.29 -4.11
N ASN A 100 24.30 0.02 -4.20
CA ASN A 100 24.58 0.93 -3.10
C ASN A 100 23.66 0.73 -1.90
N ASN A 101 22.39 0.37 -2.13
CA ASN A 101 21.45 0.04 -1.06
C ASN A 101 21.87 -1.25 -0.31
N ILE A 102 22.22 -2.31 -1.03
CA ILE A 102 22.72 -3.56 -0.43
C ILE A 102 23.98 -3.31 0.41
N ARG A 103 24.87 -2.43 -0.05
CA ARG A 103 26.10 -2.07 0.68
C ARG A 103 25.86 -1.12 1.86
N GLY A 104 24.64 -0.62 2.03
CA GLY A 104 24.28 0.35 3.07
C GLY A 104 24.91 1.74 2.88
N ILE A 105 25.51 2.01 1.71
CA ILE A 105 26.16 3.30 1.39
C ILE A 105 25.10 4.37 1.18
N LEU A 106 24.01 4.01 0.50
CA LEU A 106 22.92 4.90 0.14
C LEU A 106 21.60 4.16 0.39
N LYS A 107 20.79 4.66 1.31
CA LYS A 107 19.47 4.08 1.62
C LYS A 107 18.46 4.61 0.62
N THR A 108 18.30 3.93 -0.51
CA THR A 108 17.37 4.34 -1.58
C THR A 108 16.34 3.28 -1.89
N THR A 109 15.18 3.72 -2.34
CA THR A 109 14.20 2.85 -2.99
C THR A 109 13.59 3.58 -4.17
N ALA A 110 13.41 2.87 -5.28
CA ALA A 110 12.82 3.41 -6.49
C ALA A 110 11.48 2.72 -6.79
N VAL A 111 10.48 3.53 -7.16
CA VAL A 111 9.13 3.09 -7.53
C VAL A 111 8.72 3.78 -8.83
N LYS A 112 7.84 3.14 -9.61
CA LYS A 112 7.23 3.82 -10.77
C LYS A 112 6.18 4.83 -10.29
N ALA A 113 5.99 5.87 -11.08
CA ALA A 113 4.91 6.81 -10.93
C ALA A 113 3.54 6.12 -11.15
N PRO A 114 2.51 6.50 -10.39
CA PRO A 114 1.16 6.02 -10.63
C PRO A 114 0.52 6.70 -11.86
N GLY A 115 -0.41 6.00 -12.52
CA GLY A 115 -1.10 6.52 -13.71
C GLY A 115 -0.27 6.48 -15.00
N PHE A 116 -0.80 7.12 -16.04
CA PHE A 116 -0.19 7.25 -17.37
C PHE A 116 -0.54 8.62 -17.98
N GLY A 117 0.29 9.11 -18.91
CA GLY A 117 0.06 10.39 -19.62
C GLY A 117 -0.18 11.57 -18.66
N ASP A 118 -1.18 12.39 -18.96
CA ASP A 118 -1.53 13.57 -18.15
C ASP A 118 -2.00 13.21 -16.73
N ARG A 119 -2.59 12.02 -16.56
CA ARG A 119 -2.99 11.54 -15.23
C ARG A 119 -1.77 11.25 -14.36
N ARG A 120 -0.68 10.74 -14.94
CA ARG A 120 0.58 10.57 -14.22
C ARG A 120 1.12 11.91 -13.72
N LYS A 121 1.14 12.93 -14.59
CA LYS A 121 1.58 14.28 -14.22
C LYS A 121 0.74 14.84 -13.07
N ALA A 122 -0.59 14.72 -13.18
CA ALA A 122 -1.50 15.18 -12.14
C ALA A 122 -1.30 14.45 -10.79
N MET A 123 -1.03 13.14 -10.81
CA MET A 123 -0.76 12.36 -9.60
C MET A 123 0.63 12.62 -9.01
N LEU A 124 1.64 12.88 -9.84
CA LEU A 124 2.96 13.31 -9.36
C LEU A 124 2.88 14.66 -8.65
N GLU A 125 2.09 15.59 -9.20
CA GLU A 125 1.80 16.87 -8.56
C GLU A 125 1.07 16.69 -7.23
N ASP A 126 0.12 15.76 -7.14
CA ASP A 126 -0.57 15.43 -5.89
C ASP A 126 0.42 14.94 -4.82
N ILE A 127 1.36 14.06 -5.19
CA ILE A 127 2.43 13.57 -4.30
C ILE A 127 3.37 14.71 -3.90
N ALA A 128 3.72 15.60 -4.83
CA ALA A 128 4.58 16.75 -4.58
C ALA A 128 3.95 17.69 -3.55
N ILE A 129 2.68 18.04 -3.73
CA ILE A 129 1.93 18.88 -2.78
C ILE A 129 1.83 18.21 -1.40
N LEU A 130 1.54 16.91 -1.34
CA LEU A 130 1.44 16.17 -0.08
C LEU A 130 2.78 16.13 0.68
N THR A 131 3.88 16.00 -0.04
CA THR A 131 5.23 15.88 0.56
C THR A 131 5.96 17.21 0.69
N GLY A 132 5.38 18.30 0.16
CA GLY A 132 6.02 19.62 0.13
C GLY A 132 7.19 19.73 -0.86
N GLY A 133 7.27 18.84 -1.84
CA GLY A 133 8.29 18.85 -2.89
C GLY A 133 7.82 19.48 -4.20
N VAL A 134 8.67 19.44 -5.21
CA VAL A 134 8.37 19.92 -6.57
C VAL A 134 8.54 18.76 -7.56
N VAL A 135 7.65 18.68 -8.56
CA VAL A 135 7.84 17.75 -9.68
C VAL A 135 8.92 18.30 -10.60
N ILE A 136 10.06 17.60 -10.67
CA ILE A 136 11.11 17.94 -11.63
C ILE A 136 10.61 17.50 -13.01
N SER A 137 10.41 18.47 -13.90
CA SER A 137 9.96 18.25 -15.27
C SER A 137 10.73 19.14 -16.24
N GLU A 138 11.16 18.54 -17.35
CA GLU A 138 11.78 19.29 -18.44
C GLU A 138 10.80 20.29 -19.08
N GLU A 139 9.49 20.04 -18.99
CA GLU A 139 8.45 20.92 -19.54
C GLU A 139 8.36 22.25 -18.78
N THR A 140 8.71 22.26 -17.49
CA THR A 140 8.79 23.47 -16.66
C THR A 140 10.19 24.10 -16.66
N GLY A 141 11.13 23.53 -17.42
CA GLY A 141 12.52 24.00 -17.51
C GLY A 141 13.43 23.51 -16.38
N MET A 142 12.95 22.61 -15.52
CA MET A 142 13.76 21.98 -14.47
C MET A 142 14.50 20.77 -15.04
N THR A 143 15.70 20.51 -14.51
CA THR A 143 16.49 19.32 -14.88
C THR A 143 16.96 18.60 -13.63
N LEU A 144 17.06 17.27 -13.72
CA LEU A 144 17.46 16.42 -12.60
C LEU A 144 18.86 16.77 -12.06
N GLU A 145 19.77 17.16 -12.97
CA GLU A 145 21.14 17.57 -12.65
C GLU A 145 21.23 18.85 -11.81
N LYS A 146 20.22 19.73 -11.89
CA LYS A 146 20.18 21.02 -11.19
C LYS A 146 19.31 21.00 -9.95
N ALA A 147 18.63 19.89 -9.69
CA ALA A 147 17.74 19.77 -8.56
C ALA A 147 18.54 19.81 -7.24
N SER A 148 17.93 20.43 -6.25
CA SER A 148 18.47 20.67 -4.94
C SER A 148 17.67 19.93 -3.88
N LEU A 149 18.13 19.96 -2.61
CA LEU A 149 17.36 19.39 -1.51
C LEU A 149 16.04 20.12 -1.25
N ASP A 150 15.93 21.39 -1.64
CA ASP A 150 14.73 22.21 -1.46
C ASP A 150 13.61 21.81 -2.45
N ASP A 151 13.98 21.15 -3.56
CA ASP A 151 13.02 20.62 -4.53
C ASP A 151 12.45 19.25 -4.09
N LEU A 152 13.10 18.58 -3.13
CA LEU A 152 12.69 17.26 -2.66
C LEU A 152 11.54 17.37 -1.64
N GLY A 153 10.55 16.51 -1.82
CA GLY A 153 9.53 16.29 -0.80
C GLY A 153 10.09 15.59 0.42
N GLN A 154 9.32 15.59 1.51
CA GLN A 154 9.65 14.91 2.75
C GLN A 154 8.42 14.23 3.33
N ALA A 155 8.66 13.16 4.10
CA ALA A 155 7.65 12.49 4.89
C ALA A 155 8.29 11.96 6.17
N LYS A 156 7.48 11.68 7.19
CA LYS A 156 7.95 11.03 8.41
C LYS A 156 8.32 9.57 8.17
N ARG A 157 7.50 8.86 7.42
CA ARG A 157 7.73 7.45 7.08
C ARG A 157 7.12 7.11 5.74
N ILE A 158 7.79 6.22 4.99
CA ILE A 158 7.24 5.63 3.78
C ILE A 158 7.43 4.11 3.85
N GLU A 159 6.36 3.37 3.55
CA GLU A 159 6.41 1.91 3.41
C GLU A 159 6.15 1.53 1.96
N ILE A 160 7.06 0.76 1.37
CA ILE A 160 6.98 0.34 -0.03
C ILE A 160 6.95 -1.19 -0.07
N GLY A 161 5.80 -1.73 -0.47
CA GLY A 161 5.60 -3.15 -0.68
C GLY A 161 5.81 -3.55 -2.15
N LYS A 162 5.39 -4.76 -2.48
CA LYS A 162 5.47 -5.31 -3.84
C LYS A 162 4.53 -4.59 -4.82
N GLU A 163 3.36 -4.18 -4.34
CA GLU A 163 2.28 -3.65 -5.20
C GLU A 163 1.90 -2.21 -4.85
N ASN A 164 2.15 -1.77 -3.61
CA ASN A 164 1.73 -0.47 -3.10
C ASN A 164 2.88 0.30 -2.44
N THR A 165 2.76 1.62 -2.45
CA THR A 165 3.58 2.55 -1.67
C THR A 165 2.66 3.39 -0.80
N ILE A 166 3.01 3.53 0.48
CA ILE A 166 2.27 4.31 1.48
C ILE A 166 3.18 5.42 2.00
N ILE A 167 2.75 6.66 1.86
CA ILE A 167 3.40 7.85 2.42
C ILE A 167 2.64 8.24 3.68
N ILE A 168 3.33 8.30 4.82
CA ILE A 168 2.77 8.58 6.13
C ILE A 168 3.36 9.90 6.64
N ASP A 169 2.48 10.85 6.97
CA ASP A 169 2.82 12.15 7.56
C ASP A 169 3.77 12.93 6.62
N GLY A 170 3.22 13.30 5.45
CA GLY A 170 3.91 14.12 4.44
C GLY A 170 4.16 15.54 4.94
N ALA A 171 5.26 16.17 4.53
CA ALA A 171 5.65 17.51 4.99
C ALA A 171 5.01 18.67 4.20
N GLY A 172 3.94 18.39 3.45
CA GLY A 172 3.19 19.40 2.70
C GLY A 172 2.45 20.38 3.62
N ASP A 173 2.24 21.60 3.13
CA ASP A 173 1.41 22.58 3.83
C ASP A 173 -0.08 22.19 3.71
N SER A 174 -0.77 22.06 4.85
CA SER A 174 -2.18 21.63 4.89
C SER A 174 -3.09 22.50 4.03
N LYS A 175 -2.83 23.81 3.90
CA LYS A 175 -3.64 24.69 3.04
C LYS A 175 -3.44 24.37 1.56
N SER A 176 -2.21 24.03 1.17
CA SER A 176 -1.87 23.63 -0.19
C SER A 176 -2.57 22.32 -0.57
N ILE A 177 -2.61 21.35 0.36
CA ILE A 177 -3.34 20.09 0.21
C ILE A 177 -4.85 20.35 0.12
N GLU A 178 -5.42 21.16 1.02
CA GLU A 178 -6.85 21.53 0.96
C GLU A 178 -7.22 22.22 -0.36
N ASN A 179 -6.38 23.15 -0.83
CA ASN A 179 -6.59 23.84 -2.09
C ASN A 179 -6.55 22.86 -3.26
N ARG A 180 -5.62 21.90 -3.24
CA ARG A 180 -5.54 20.85 -4.24
C ARG A 180 -6.79 19.99 -4.26
N VAL A 181 -7.28 19.57 -3.09
CA VAL A 181 -8.54 18.82 -2.97
C VAL A 181 -9.73 19.62 -3.51
N LYS A 182 -9.81 20.93 -3.21
CA LYS A 182 -10.87 21.81 -3.76
C LYS A 182 -10.79 21.91 -5.28
N GLN A 183 -9.60 22.07 -5.86
CA GLN A 183 -9.42 22.10 -7.32
C GLN A 183 -9.92 20.82 -7.98
N ILE A 184 -9.57 19.65 -7.42
CA ILE A 184 -10.01 18.37 -7.98
C ILE A 184 -11.53 18.20 -7.84
N ARG A 185 -12.14 18.68 -6.74
CA ARG A 185 -13.60 18.67 -6.58
C ARG A 185 -14.33 19.48 -7.65
N VAL A 186 -13.83 20.67 -8.00
CA VAL A 186 -14.39 21.46 -9.10
C VAL A 186 -14.29 20.70 -10.43
N GLN A 187 -13.15 20.05 -10.70
CA GLN A 187 -12.98 19.22 -11.90
C GLN A 187 -13.97 18.04 -11.96
N ILE A 188 -14.37 17.48 -10.81
CA ILE A 188 -15.41 16.42 -10.75
C ILE A 188 -16.76 16.97 -11.21
N GLU A 189 -17.14 18.16 -10.75
CA GLU A 189 -18.42 18.80 -11.08
C GLU A 189 -18.51 19.18 -12.55
N GLU A 190 -17.40 19.64 -13.14
CA GLU A 190 -17.31 20.03 -14.55
C GLU A 190 -17.20 18.82 -15.49
N SER A 191 -16.81 17.65 -14.98
CA SER A 191 -16.63 16.47 -15.81
C SER A 191 -17.98 15.89 -16.28
N THR A 192 -18.07 15.63 -17.58
CA THR A 192 -19.22 14.99 -18.23
C THR A 192 -19.06 13.47 -18.34
N SER A 193 -17.87 12.94 -18.05
CA SER A 193 -17.49 11.53 -18.17
C SER A 193 -17.53 10.86 -16.80
N ASP A 194 -18.35 9.82 -16.66
CA ASP A 194 -18.45 9.06 -15.40
C ASP A 194 -17.11 8.41 -15.03
N TYR A 195 -16.35 7.95 -16.03
CA TYR A 195 -15.00 7.43 -15.85
C TYR A 195 -14.08 8.49 -15.23
N ASP A 196 -14.07 9.71 -15.75
CA ASP A 196 -13.20 10.77 -15.22
C ASP A 196 -13.63 11.20 -13.82
N ARG A 197 -14.95 11.25 -13.55
CA ARG A 197 -15.46 11.53 -12.20
C ARG A 197 -14.99 10.50 -11.19
N GLU A 198 -15.14 9.21 -11.48
CA GLU A 198 -14.68 8.12 -10.61
C GLU A 198 -13.19 8.27 -10.30
N LYS A 199 -12.39 8.55 -11.33
CA LYS A 199 -10.95 8.68 -11.22
C LYS A 199 -10.46 9.94 -10.50
N LEU A 200 -11.20 11.04 -10.61
CA LEU A 200 -10.95 12.23 -9.81
C LEU A 200 -11.39 12.02 -8.35
N GLN A 201 -12.48 11.28 -8.11
CA GLN A 201 -12.92 10.91 -6.76
C GLN A 201 -11.89 10.04 -6.04
N GLU A 202 -11.28 9.06 -6.74
CA GLU A 202 -10.16 8.27 -6.19
C GLU A 202 -8.99 9.17 -5.75
N ARG A 203 -8.64 10.17 -6.56
CA ARG A 203 -7.56 11.12 -6.22
C ARG A 203 -7.91 11.98 -5.00
N VAL A 204 -9.14 12.50 -4.94
CA VAL A 204 -9.63 13.23 -3.76
C VAL A 204 -9.56 12.35 -2.53
N ALA A 205 -9.99 11.09 -2.63
CA ALA A 205 -9.99 10.17 -1.51
C ALA A 205 -8.57 9.87 -1.02
N LYS A 206 -7.62 9.68 -1.94
CA LYS A 206 -6.20 9.47 -1.62
C LYS A 206 -5.53 10.68 -0.96
N LEU A 207 -5.94 11.91 -1.29
CA LEU A 207 -5.41 13.13 -0.68
C LEU A 207 -6.12 13.54 0.62
N ALA A 208 -7.44 13.35 0.69
CA ALA A 208 -8.27 13.82 1.82
C ALA A 208 -8.50 12.75 2.89
N GLY A 209 -8.42 11.46 2.55
CA GLY A 209 -8.69 10.35 3.47
C GLY A 209 -7.60 10.18 4.53
N GLY A 210 -6.40 10.69 4.27
CA GLY A 210 -5.25 10.58 5.17
C GLY A 210 -4.85 9.13 5.46
N VAL A 211 -4.00 8.98 6.47
CA VAL A 211 -3.53 7.68 6.95
C VAL A 211 -3.84 7.57 8.44
N ALA A 212 -4.60 6.55 8.83
CA ALA A 212 -4.77 6.17 10.22
C ALA A 212 -3.59 5.27 10.64
N VAL A 213 -2.87 5.70 11.66
CA VAL A 213 -1.76 4.94 12.23
C VAL A 213 -2.22 4.37 13.57
N ILE A 214 -2.33 3.04 13.64
CA ILE A 214 -2.62 2.32 14.88
C ILE A 214 -1.30 1.93 15.52
N ARG A 215 -0.99 2.48 16.68
CA ARG A 215 0.19 2.10 17.47
C ARG A 215 -0.21 1.08 18.51
N VAL A 216 0.38 -0.10 18.43
CA VAL A 216 0.06 -1.21 19.33
C VAL A 216 1.00 -1.19 20.52
N GLY A 217 0.46 -0.84 21.69
CA GLY A 217 1.18 -0.89 22.95
C GLY A 217 1.09 -2.26 23.63
N ALA A 218 2.15 -2.63 24.36
CA ALA A 218 2.21 -3.85 25.17
C ALA A 218 3.31 -3.76 26.23
N ALA A 219 3.27 -4.65 27.23
CA ALA A 219 4.27 -4.67 28.31
C ALA A 219 5.58 -5.33 27.90
N THR A 220 5.54 -6.25 26.92
CA THR A 220 6.72 -6.96 26.40
C THR A 220 6.76 -6.94 24.88
N GLU A 221 7.95 -7.05 24.29
CA GLU A 221 8.10 -7.11 22.82
C GLU A 221 7.38 -8.30 22.19
N VAL A 222 7.35 -9.45 22.88
CA VAL A 222 6.69 -10.67 22.40
C VAL A 222 5.17 -10.45 22.34
N GLU A 223 4.60 -9.89 23.40
CA GLU A 223 3.18 -9.53 23.43
C GLU A 223 2.84 -8.48 22.38
N MET A 224 3.69 -7.47 22.19
CA MET A 224 3.51 -6.44 21.17
C MET A 224 3.42 -7.05 19.78
N LYS A 225 4.35 -7.96 19.44
CA LYS A 225 4.38 -8.63 18.13
C LYS A 225 3.15 -9.50 17.90
N GLU A 226 2.72 -10.27 18.91
CA GLU A 226 1.51 -11.09 18.84
C GLU A 226 0.25 -10.23 18.65
N LYS A 227 0.11 -9.18 19.48
CA LYS A 227 -1.03 -8.27 19.44
C LYS A 227 -1.07 -7.50 18.12
N LYS A 228 0.09 -7.09 17.60
CA LYS A 228 0.23 -6.46 16.29
C LYS A 228 -0.22 -7.39 15.16
N ALA A 229 0.22 -8.64 15.17
CA ALA A 229 -0.22 -9.63 14.19
C ALA A 229 -1.75 -9.81 14.21
N ARG A 230 -2.36 -9.88 15.39
CA ARG A 230 -3.84 -9.92 15.53
C ARG A 230 -4.53 -8.67 14.99
N VAL A 231 -3.95 -7.48 15.20
CA VAL A 231 -4.51 -6.22 14.69
C VAL A 231 -4.36 -6.14 13.17
N ASP A 232 -3.22 -6.56 12.62
CA ASP A 232 -2.99 -6.66 11.17
C ASP A 232 -4.01 -7.62 10.52
N ASP A 233 -4.21 -8.81 11.09
CA ASP A 233 -5.21 -9.78 10.60
C ASP A 233 -6.63 -9.21 10.67
N ALA A 234 -6.99 -8.58 11.80
CA ALA A 234 -8.30 -7.94 11.96
C ALA A 234 -8.53 -6.81 10.96
N LEU A 235 -7.49 -6.03 10.64
CA LEU A 235 -7.55 -4.97 9.65
C LEU A 235 -7.84 -5.52 8.25
N HIS A 236 -7.12 -6.56 7.82
CA HIS A 236 -7.37 -7.18 6.52
C HIS A 236 -8.76 -7.83 6.44
N ALA A 237 -9.17 -8.53 7.49
CA ALA A 237 -10.49 -9.16 7.56
C ALA A 237 -11.64 -8.14 7.49
N THR A 238 -11.51 -7.01 8.20
CA THR A 238 -12.53 -5.95 8.19
C THR A 238 -12.56 -5.19 6.87
N ARG A 239 -11.43 -4.99 6.20
CA ARG A 239 -11.39 -4.44 4.83
C ARG A 239 -12.10 -5.34 3.83
N ALA A 240 -11.74 -6.62 3.78
CA ALA A 240 -12.39 -7.59 2.90
C ALA A 240 -13.91 -7.66 3.15
N ALA A 241 -14.33 -7.62 4.42
CA ALA A 241 -15.74 -7.58 4.80
C ALA A 241 -16.50 -6.33 4.29
N VAL A 242 -15.83 -5.18 4.20
CA VAL A 242 -16.43 -3.94 3.69
C VAL A 242 -16.48 -3.92 2.17
N GLU A 243 -15.50 -4.55 1.50
CA GLU A 243 -15.40 -4.62 0.03
C GLU A 243 -16.37 -5.65 -0.57
N GLU A 244 -16.35 -6.89 -0.07
CA GLU A 244 -17.08 -8.02 -0.65
C GLU A 244 -18.31 -8.45 0.19
N GLY A 245 -18.49 -7.86 1.37
CA GLY A 245 -19.54 -8.22 2.32
C GLY A 245 -19.15 -9.36 3.26
N VAL A 246 -20.12 -9.85 4.03
CA VAL A 246 -19.89 -10.88 5.06
C VAL A 246 -20.80 -12.09 4.84
N VAL A 247 -20.28 -13.27 5.18
CA VAL A 247 -21.01 -14.54 5.17
C VAL A 247 -20.90 -15.24 6.52
N ALA A 248 -21.68 -16.30 6.73
CA ALA A 248 -21.61 -17.10 7.95
C ALA A 248 -20.22 -17.74 8.11
N GLY A 249 -19.54 -17.44 9.23
CA GLY A 249 -18.20 -17.95 9.54
C GLY A 249 -18.17 -19.42 9.96
N GLY A 250 -17.04 -19.84 10.55
CA GLY A 250 -16.87 -21.20 11.10
C GLY A 250 -16.92 -22.32 10.06
N GLY A 251 -16.71 -22.03 8.78
CA GLY A 251 -16.85 -23.00 7.69
C GLY A 251 -18.31 -23.27 7.26
N VAL A 252 -19.30 -22.64 7.88
CA VAL A 252 -20.73 -22.86 7.57
C VAL A 252 -21.09 -22.35 6.17
N ALA A 253 -20.53 -21.21 5.73
CA ALA A 253 -20.75 -20.71 4.37
C ALA A 253 -20.36 -21.73 3.29
N LEU A 254 -19.27 -22.47 3.51
CA LEU A 254 -18.81 -23.51 2.58
C LEU A 254 -19.77 -24.70 2.52
N LEU A 255 -20.33 -25.12 3.66
CA LEU A 255 -21.35 -26.19 3.68
C LEU A 255 -22.65 -25.77 3.02
N ARG A 256 -23.11 -24.54 3.24
CA ARG A 256 -24.29 -24.00 2.54
C ARG A 256 -24.07 -23.93 1.03
N ALA A 257 -22.89 -23.50 0.60
CA ALA A 257 -22.52 -23.49 -0.82
C ALA A 257 -22.53 -24.90 -1.40
N LYS A 258 -21.95 -25.88 -0.69
CA LYS A 258 -21.99 -27.31 -1.05
C LYS A 258 -23.41 -27.81 -1.29
N GLN A 259 -24.35 -27.50 -0.39
CA GLN A 259 -25.76 -27.91 -0.51
C GLN A 259 -26.42 -27.32 -1.75
N ALA A 260 -26.19 -26.04 -2.02
CA ALA A 260 -26.76 -25.34 -3.17
C ALA A 260 -26.35 -25.98 -4.51
N ILE A 261 -25.16 -26.59 -4.58
CA ILE A 261 -24.64 -27.22 -5.79
C ILE A 261 -24.56 -28.76 -5.71
N ALA A 262 -25.25 -29.39 -4.74
CA ALA A 262 -25.15 -30.83 -4.51
C ALA A 262 -25.53 -31.67 -5.74
N ASN A 263 -26.38 -31.14 -6.61
CA ASN A 263 -26.85 -31.79 -7.84
C ASN A 263 -26.03 -31.41 -9.09
N LEU A 264 -24.95 -30.66 -8.95
CA LEU A 264 -24.08 -30.27 -10.06
C LEU A 264 -23.47 -31.51 -10.69
N LYS A 265 -23.58 -31.61 -12.02
CA LYS A 265 -22.97 -32.68 -12.82
C LYS A 265 -22.07 -32.06 -13.87
N GLY A 266 -20.87 -32.62 -14.01
CA GLY A 266 -19.97 -32.31 -15.11
C GLY A 266 -20.34 -33.08 -16.37
N ASP A 267 -19.85 -32.60 -17.51
CA ASP A 267 -20.05 -33.20 -18.84
C ASP A 267 -19.29 -34.51 -19.00
N THR A 268 -18.21 -34.70 -18.22
CA THR A 268 -17.35 -35.89 -18.29
C THR A 268 -17.25 -36.60 -16.94
N PRO A 269 -16.91 -37.91 -16.93
CA PRO A 269 -16.63 -38.64 -15.70
C PRO A 269 -15.53 -37.99 -14.84
N ASP A 270 -14.49 -37.44 -15.47
CA ASP A 270 -13.38 -36.79 -14.78
C ASP A 270 -13.82 -35.49 -14.08
N GLN A 271 -14.66 -34.69 -14.74
CA GLN A 271 -15.25 -33.50 -14.11
C GLN A 271 -16.14 -33.89 -12.92
N ASN A 272 -16.93 -34.96 -13.05
CA ASN A 272 -17.74 -35.46 -11.94
C ASN A 272 -16.89 -35.95 -10.75
N ALA A 273 -15.73 -36.56 -11.01
CA ALA A 273 -14.77 -36.91 -9.96
C ALA A 273 -14.19 -35.65 -9.28
N GLY A 274 -13.82 -34.64 -10.06
CA GLY A 274 -13.34 -33.34 -9.57
C GLY A 274 -14.38 -32.62 -8.69
N ILE A 275 -15.64 -32.58 -9.12
CA ILE A 275 -16.75 -32.01 -8.33
C ILE A 275 -16.86 -32.72 -6.98
N LYS A 276 -16.84 -34.06 -6.96
CA LYS A 276 -16.88 -34.83 -5.71
C LYS A 276 -15.71 -34.52 -4.77
N LEU A 277 -14.51 -34.33 -5.31
CA LEU A 277 -13.33 -33.98 -4.51
C LEU A 277 -13.51 -32.61 -3.84
N ILE A 278 -13.96 -31.60 -4.58
CA ILE A 278 -14.21 -30.26 -4.03
C ILE A 278 -15.33 -30.30 -2.99
N LEU A 279 -16.45 -30.97 -3.27
CA LEU A 279 -17.57 -31.09 -2.31
C LEU A 279 -17.17 -31.79 -1.00
N ARG A 280 -16.12 -32.61 -1.01
CA ARG A 280 -15.53 -33.18 0.19
C ARG A 280 -14.57 -32.20 0.87
N ALA A 281 -13.66 -31.59 0.10
CA ALA A 281 -12.65 -30.67 0.63
C ALA A 281 -13.26 -29.45 1.36
N VAL A 282 -14.40 -28.94 0.88
CA VAL A 282 -15.10 -27.81 1.52
C VAL A 282 -15.64 -28.09 2.92
N GLU A 283 -15.72 -29.36 3.34
CA GLU A 283 -16.08 -29.71 4.72
C GLU A 283 -14.90 -29.55 5.71
N GLU A 284 -13.67 -29.67 5.21
CA GLU A 284 -12.46 -29.77 6.05
C GLU A 284 -12.23 -28.57 6.98
N PRO A 285 -12.55 -27.31 6.59
CA PRO A 285 -12.42 -26.18 7.51
C PRO A 285 -13.28 -26.32 8.76
N LEU A 286 -14.56 -26.69 8.64
CA LEU A 286 -15.42 -26.93 9.80
C LEU A 286 -14.93 -28.15 10.58
N ARG A 287 -14.56 -29.25 9.89
CA ARG A 287 -14.05 -30.46 10.56
C ARG A 287 -12.82 -30.15 11.41
N THR A 288 -11.89 -29.35 10.89
CA THR A 288 -10.68 -28.95 11.60
C THR A 288 -11.01 -28.12 12.85
N ILE A 289 -11.93 -27.16 12.73
CA ILE A 289 -12.38 -26.35 13.87
C ILE A 289 -12.99 -27.24 14.97
N VAL A 290 -13.87 -28.17 14.59
CA VAL A 290 -14.55 -29.08 15.54
C VAL A 290 -13.56 -30.05 16.19
N ASN A 291 -12.64 -30.63 15.42
CA ASN A 291 -11.60 -31.51 15.95
C ASN A 291 -10.67 -30.77 16.92
N ASN A 292 -10.28 -29.52 16.61
CA ASN A 292 -9.48 -28.69 17.51
C ASN A 292 -10.22 -28.34 18.81
N ALA A 293 -11.56 -28.35 18.79
CA ALA A 293 -12.41 -28.19 19.97
C ALA A 293 -12.61 -29.50 20.76
N GLY A 294 -12.09 -30.64 20.27
CA GLY A 294 -12.19 -31.94 20.92
C GLY A 294 -13.49 -32.71 20.66
N GLU A 295 -14.30 -32.25 19.70
CA GLU A 295 -15.61 -32.82 19.37
C GLU A 295 -15.56 -33.69 18.11
N GLU A 296 -16.61 -34.50 17.87
CA GLU A 296 -16.67 -35.37 16.70
C GLU A 296 -17.15 -34.63 15.43
N ALA A 297 -16.20 -34.24 14.58
CA ALA A 297 -16.46 -33.48 13.35
C ALA A 297 -17.53 -34.09 12.43
N SER A 298 -17.60 -35.42 12.32
CA SER A 298 -18.59 -36.09 11.46
C SER A 298 -20.03 -35.90 11.92
N VAL A 299 -20.25 -35.77 13.24
CA VAL A 299 -21.59 -35.52 13.79
C VAL A 299 -22.02 -34.10 13.43
N VAL A 300 -21.13 -33.12 13.62
CA VAL A 300 -21.43 -31.70 13.42
C VAL A 300 -21.60 -31.34 11.94
N VAL A 301 -20.77 -31.87 11.05
CA VAL A 301 -20.90 -31.60 9.60
C VAL A 301 -22.22 -32.13 9.06
N ASN A 302 -22.67 -33.30 9.51
CA ASN A 302 -23.91 -33.93 9.05
C ASN A 302 -25.19 -33.23 9.58
N MET A 303 -25.06 -32.30 10.53
CA MET A 303 -26.19 -31.49 11.02
C MET A 303 -26.56 -30.34 10.07
N TYR A 304 -25.69 -30.00 9.12
CA TYR A 304 -25.94 -29.00 8.09
C TYR A 304 -26.31 -29.67 6.79
#